data_AF-A0A377KC79-F1
#
_entry.id   AF-A0A377KC79-F1
#
_cell.length_a   1.000
_cell.length_b   1.000
_cell.length_c   1.000
_cell.angle_alpha   90.00
_cell.angle_beta   90.00
_cell.angle_gamma   90.00
#
_symmetry.space_group_name_H-M   'P 1'
#
loop_
_entity.id
_entity.type
_entity.pdbx_description
1 polymer ?
#
loop_
_entity_poly.entity_id
_entity_poly.type
_entity_poly.pdbx_seq_one_letter_code
_entity_poly.pdbx_strand_id
1 'polypeptide(L)'
;MNIPQLTALCLRYQGVLLDASEEVVHVAVVDAPSHELLDALHFATTKRIEITCWTRQQMEGHASRTQQTLPVAVQEKHQPKAELLTRTLQSALEQRASDIHIEPADNAYRIRLRIDGVLHPLPDVSPDAGVALTARLKVLGNLDIAEHRLPQDGQFTVELAGNAVSFRIATLACRGGEKVVLRLLQQVNQALDVNTLGMQPSQLVDFAHALQQPQGLVLVTGPTGSGKTVTLYSALQMLNTADINICSVEDPVEIP
;
A
#
# COMPACT_ATOMS: atom_id res chain seq x y z
N MET A 1 -24.10 -2.48 -12.22
CA MET A 1 -22.99 -2.72 -11.28
C MET A 1 -22.85 -4.22 -11.05
N ASN A 2 -21.64 -4.76 -10.98
CA ASN A 2 -21.42 -6.20 -10.78
C ASN A 2 -21.55 -6.58 -9.29
N ILE A 3 -21.98 -7.80 -8.97
CA ILE A 3 -22.19 -8.31 -7.60
C ILE A 3 -21.01 -7.98 -6.65
N PRO A 4 -19.73 -8.14 -7.03
CA PRO A 4 -18.61 -7.84 -6.14
C PRO A 4 -18.51 -6.36 -5.72
N GLN A 5 -18.90 -5.44 -6.61
CA GLN A 5 -18.90 -4.00 -6.32
C GLN A 5 -20.05 -3.63 -5.36
N LEU A 6 -21.22 -4.25 -5.52
CA LEU A 6 -22.35 -4.09 -4.59
C LEU A 6 -22.02 -4.68 -3.22
N THR A 7 -21.36 -5.84 -3.16
CA THR A 7 -20.91 -6.45 -1.90
C THR A 7 -19.92 -5.57 -1.17
N ALA A 8 -18.91 -5.03 -1.87
CA ALA A 8 -17.92 -4.13 -1.28
C ALA A 8 -18.56 -2.82 -0.78
N LEU A 9 -19.53 -2.28 -1.53
CA LEU A 9 -20.30 -1.09 -1.13
C LEU A 9 -21.12 -1.37 0.13
N CYS A 10 -21.82 -2.50 0.20
CA CYS A 10 -22.59 -2.87 1.40
C CYS A 10 -21.66 -3.00 2.62
N LEU A 11 -20.54 -3.71 2.49
CA LEU A 11 -19.57 -3.91 3.58
C LEU A 11 -19.00 -2.59 4.11
N ARG A 12 -18.72 -1.62 3.21
CA ARG A 12 -18.23 -0.28 3.58
C ARG A 12 -19.17 0.45 4.54
N TYR A 13 -20.48 0.26 4.38
CA TYR A 13 -21.50 0.90 5.21
C TYR A 13 -22.17 -0.08 6.19
N GLN A 14 -21.43 -1.11 6.63
CA GLN A 14 -21.89 -2.09 7.63
C GLN A 14 -23.16 -2.88 7.23
N GLY A 15 -23.41 -2.99 5.92
CA GLY A 15 -24.43 -3.85 5.35
C GLY A 15 -23.84 -5.15 4.76
N VAL A 16 -24.68 -6.15 4.58
CA VAL A 16 -24.33 -7.43 3.93
C VAL A 16 -25.26 -7.61 2.74
N LEU A 17 -24.68 -7.79 1.55
CA LEU A 17 -25.45 -8.17 0.37
C LEU A 17 -25.91 -9.64 0.53
N LEU A 18 -27.22 -9.86 0.54
CA LEU A 18 -27.81 -11.20 0.64
C LEU A 18 -27.96 -11.83 -0.74
N ASP A 19 -28.54 -11.08 -1.67
CA ASP A 19 -28.77 -11.49 -3.05
C ASP A 19 -28.83 -10.27 -3.97
N ALA A 20 -28.49 -10.46 -5.24
CA ALA A 20 -28.59 -9.44 -6.27
C ALA A 20 -29.00 -10.08 -7.61
N SER A 21 -30.28 -9.94 -7.94
CA SER A 21 -30.85 -10.32 -9.23
C SER A 21 -30.79 -9.18 -10.25
N GLU A 22 -31.30 -9.38 -11.46
CA GLU A 22 -31.38 -8.32 -12.47
C GLU A 22 -32.33 -7.18 -12.07
N GLU A 23 -33.34 -7.45 -11.23
CA GLU A 23 -34.37 -6.46 -10.87
C GLU A 23 -34.29 -5.99 -9.41
N VAL A 24 -33.77 -6.82 -8.49
CA VAL A 24 -33.80 -6.58 -7.05
C VAL A 24 -32.43 -6.80 -6.40
N VAL A 25 -32.05 -5.93 -5.48
CA VAL A 25 -30.86 -6.05 -4.62
C VAL A 25 -31.32 -6.13 -3.17
N HIS A 26 -30.99 -7.24 -2.50
CA HIS A 26 -31.39 -7.51 -1.13
C HIS A 26 -30.21 -7.33 -0.18
N VAL A 27 -30.33 -6.39 0.76
CA VAL A 27 -29.26 -6.01 1.70
C VAL A 27 -29.73 -6.19 3.14
N ALA A 28 -28.93 -6.87 3.95
CA ALA A 28 -29.11 -6.92 5.40
C ALA A 28 -28.29 -5.83 6.10
N VAL A 29 -28.88 -5.19 7.11
CA VAL A 29 -28.22 -4.17 7.95
C VAL A 29 -28.53 -4.43 9.41
N VAL A 30 -27.64 -4.00 10.31
CA VAL A 30 -27.90 -4.12 11.75
C VAL A 30 -28.88 -3.03 12.20
N ASP A 31 -29.98 -3.44 12.83
CA ASP A 31 -31.04 -2.59 13.41
C ASP A 31 -31.78 -1.67 12.42
N ALA A 32 -31.09 -0.73 11.77
CA ALA A 32 -31.65 0.19 10.78
C ALA A 32 -30.61 0.60 9.70
N PRO A 33 -31.03 0.81 8.45
CA PRO A 33 -30.11 1.28 7.40
C PRO A 33 -29.70 2.73 7.65
N SER A 34 -28.41 3.03 7.45
CA SER A 34 -27.95 4.41 7.43
C SER A 34 -28.43 5.12 6.17
N HIS A 35 -28.67 6.44 6.27
CA HIS A 35 -29.01 7.28 5.11
C HIS A 35 -27.91 7.23 4.05
N GLU A 36 -26.64 7.17 4.47
CA GLU A 36 -25.49 7.07 3.57
C GLU A 36 -25.48 5.77 2.76
N LEU A 37 -25.84 4.64 3.36
CA LEU A 37 -25.96 3.36 2.65
C LEU A 37 -27.07 3.42 1.61
N LEU A 38 -28.22 4.01 1.97
CA LEU A 38 -29.36 4.16 1.08
C LEU A 38 -29.01 5.01 -0.14
N ASP A 39 -28.36 6.16 0.07
CA ASP A 39 -27.94 7.05 -1.00
C ASP A 39 -26.88 6.38 -1.89
N ALA A 40 -25.92 5.68 -1.28
CA ALA A 40 -24.90 4.94 -2.02
C ALA A 40 -25.50 3.82 -2.88
N LEU A 41 -26.49 3.08 -2.37
CA LEU A 41 -27.18 2.03 -3.12
C LEU A 41 -28.04 2.60 -4.26
N HIS A 42 -28.81 3.66 -4.00
CA HIS A 42 -29.62 4.32 -5.04
C HIS A 42 -28.75 4.93 -6.15
N PHE A 43 -27.56 5.43 -5.79
CA PHE A 43 -26.59 5.94 -6.76
C PHE A 43 -25.93 4.80 -7.56
N ALA A 44 -25.61 3.68 -6.89
CA ALA A 44 -24.89 2.57 -7.48
C ALA A 44 -25.76 1.66 -8.37
N THR A 45 -27.07 1.62 -8.14
CA THR A 45 -27.99 0.75 -8.88
C THR A 45 -29.37 1.38 -9.05
N THR A 46 -29.94 1.24 -10.24
CA THR A 46 -31.34 1.60 -10.53
C THR A 46 -32.33 0.47 -10.23
N LYS A 47 -31.83 -0.67 -9.70
CA LYS A 47 -32.62 -1.83 -9.29
C LYS A 47 -33.40 -1.52 -8.00
N ARG A 48 -34.48 -2.25 -7.76
CA ARG A 48 -35.26 -2.13 -6.53
C ARG A 48 -34.42 -2.63 -5.36
N ILE A 49 -34.31 -1.82 -4.30
CA ILE A 49 -33.53 -2.14 -3.11
C ILE A 49 -34.47 -2.64 -2.04
N GLU A 50 -34.23 -3.85 -1.53
CA GLU A 50 -34.95 -4.41 -0.38
C GLU A 50 -33.98 -4.53 0.79
N ILE A 51 -34.36 -3.94 1.93
CA ILE A 51 -33.53 -3.94 3.14
C ILE A 51 -34.19 -4.77 4.21
N THR A 52 -33.40 -5.65 4.82
CA THR A 52 -33.81 -6.43 5.97
C THR A 52 -32.97 -6.06 7.17
N CYS A 53 -33.61 -5.69 8.27
CA CYS A 53 -32.93 -5.40 9.51
C CYS A 53 -32.67 -6.69 10.28
N TRP A 54 -31.40 -6.96 10.58
CA TRP A 54 -30.96 -8.08 11.39
C TRP A 54 -30.48 -7.59 12.76
N THR A 55 -30.55 -8.47 13.75
CA THR A 55 -29.87 -8.26 15.02
C THR A 55 -28.37 -8.52 14.86
N ARG A 56 -27.55 -7.96 15.76
CA ARG A 56 -26.09 -8.23 15.78
C ARG A 56 -25.78 -9.73 15.83
N GLN A 57 -26.56 -10.51 16.58
CA GLN A 57 -26.42 -11.96 16.68
C GLN A 57 -26.72 -12.69 15.37
N GLN A 58 -27.69 -12.22 14.58
CA GLN A 58 -27.98 -12.76 13.24
C GLN A 58 -26.86 -12.41 12.25
N MET A 59 -26.29 -11.21 12.34
CA MET A 59 -25.16 -10.77 11.52
C MET A 59 -23.89 -11.61 11.79
N GLU A 60 -23.55 -11.83 13.06
CA GLU A 60 -22.44 -12.69 13.49
C GLU A 60 -22.67 -14.18 13.13
N GLY A 61 -23.92 -14.65 13.24
CA GLY A 61 -24.34 -15.98 12.80
C GLY A 61 -24.20 -16.18 11.29
N HIS A 62 -24.44 -15.14 10.50
CA HIS A 62 -24.23 -15.17 9.05
C HIS A 62 -22.74 -15.13 8.69
N ALA A 63 -21.93 -14.31 9.36
CA ALA A 63 -20.48 -14.23 9.17
C ALA A 63 -19.77 -15.55 9.53
N SER A 64 -20.21 -16.22 10.59
CA SER A 64 -19.70 -17.54 10.99
C SER A 64 -20.16 -18.67 10.07
N ARG A 65 -21.40 -18.63 9.55
CA ARG A 65 -21.85 -19.56 8.50
C ARG A 65 -21.08 -19.40 7.19
N THR A 66 -20.84 -18.17 6.74
CA THR A 66 -20.02 -17.91 5.54
C THR A 66 -18.56 -18.33 5.73
N GLN A 67 -18.05 -18.34 6.97
CA GLN A 67 -16.71 -18.87 7.29
C GLN A 67 -16.65 -20.40 7.43
N GLN A 68 -17.76 -21.10 7.72
CA GLN A 68 -17.78 -22.56 7.94
C GLN A 68 -18.26 -23.40 6.73
N THR A 69 -18.75 -22.79 5.66
CA THR A 69 -19.07 -23.46 4.37
C THR A 69 -18.12 -23.08 3.23
N LEU A 70 -16.81 -23.03 3.48
CA LEU A 70 -15.82 -22.98 2.40
C LEU A 70 -14.93 -24.24 2.42
N PRO A 71 -15.44 -25.32 1.82
CA PRO A 71 -14.66 -26.07 0.85
C PRO A 71 -15.28 -25.88 -0.55
N VAL A 72 -14.37 -25.78 -1.52
CA VAL A 72 -14.60 -25.91 -2.98
C VAL A 72 -15.05 -24.65 -3.74
N ALA A 73 -14.12 -24.22 -4.61
CA ALA A 73 -14.33 -23.70 -5.96
C ALA A 73 -15.68 -23.04 -6.27
N VAL A 74 -15.68 -21.71 -6.18
CA VAL A 74 -16.49 -20.93 -7.11
C VAL A 74 -15.65 -20.76 -8.37
N GLN A 75 -16.01 -21.49 -9.42
CA GLN A 75 -15.59 -21.18 -10.79
C GLN A 75 -16.18 -19.82 -11.18
N GLU A 76 -15.56 -18.73 -10.75
CA GLU A 76 -15.67 -17.45 -11.45
C GLU A 76 -14.50 -17.37 -12.42
N LYS A 77 -14.80 -17.32 -13.72
CA LYS A 77 -13.84 -17.21 -14.83
C LYS A 77 -12.98 -15.93 -14.83
N HIS A 78 -12.79 -15.26 -13.68
CA HIS A 78 -12.10 -13.95 -13.57
C HIS A 78 -11.13 -13.85 -12.40
N GLN A 79 -10.34 -14.90 -12.15
CA GLN A 79 -9.27 -14.92 -11.16
C GLN A 79 -7.81 -14.70 -11.67
N PRO A 80 -7.48 -13.72 -12.56
CA PRO A 80 -6.07 -13.36 -12.82
C PRO A 80 -5.53 -12.10 -12.11
N LYS A 81 -6.40 -11.20 -11.60
CA LYS A 81 -5.98 -9.81 -11.29
C LYS A 81 -5.35 -9.60 -9.91
N ALA A 82 -5.86 -10.24 -8.86
CA ALA A 82 -5.27 -10.14 -7.51
C ALA A 82 -3.91 -10.84 -7.45
N GLU A 83 -3.79 -11.99 -8.12
CA GLU A 83 -2.52 -12.69 -8.28
C GLU A 83 -1.49 -11.87 -9.03
N LEU A 84 -1.91 -11.09 -10.03
CA LEU A 84 -1.01 -10.22 -10.78
C LEU A 84 -0.33 -9.17 -9.89
N LEU A 85 -1.08 -8.53 -8.97
CA LEU A 85 -0.49 -7.58 -8.02
C LEU A 85 0.53 -8.27 -7.12
N THR A 86 0.14 -9.38 -6.48
CA THR A 86 1.02 -10.13 -5.58
C THR A 86 2.28 -10.61 -6.30
N ARG A 87 2.15 -11.16 -7.51
CA ARG A 87 3.29 -11.58 -8.34
C ARG A 87 4.18 -10.41 -8.73
N THR A 88 3.60 -9.25 -9.05
CA THR A 88 4.38 -8.04 -9.38
C THR A 88 5.20 -7.57 -8.18
N LEU A 89 4.59 -7.52 -6.99
CA LEU A 89 5.28 -7.13 -5.76
C LEU A 89 6.37 -8.15 -5.37
N GLN A 90 6.08 -9.46 -5.48
CA GLN A 90 7.05 -10.52 -5.24
C GLN A 90 8.23 -10.44 -6.22
N SER A 91 7.96 -10.27 -7.52
CA SER A 91 9.01 -10.16 -8.53
C SER A 91 9.91 -8.95 -8.29
N ALA A 92 9.34 -7.82 -7.83
CA ALA A 92 10.11 -6.66 -7.43
C ALA A 92 11.05 -6.95 -6.26
N LEU A 93 10.62 -7.72 -5.26
CA LEU A 93 11.46 -8.12 -4.13
C LEU A 93 12.56 -9.10 -4.55
N GLU A 94 12.21 -10.15 -5.30
CA GLU A 94 13.16 -11.15 -5.79
C GLU A 94 14.27 -10.51 -6.63
N GLN A 95 13.92 -9.53 -7.46
CA GLN A 95 14.85 -8.78 -8.30
C GLN A 95 15.48 -7.58 -7.60
N ARG A 96 15.21 -7.37 -6.30
CA ARG A 96 15.74 -6.25 -5.49
C ARG A 96 15.49 -4.88 -6.12
N ALA A 97 14.30 -4.69 -6.69
CA ALA A 97 13.90 -3.43 -7.28
C ALA A 97 13.67 -2.35 -6.21
N SER A 98 14.10 -1.12 -6.52
CA SER A 98 13.91 0.08 -5.70
C SER A 98 12.53 0.72 -5.90
N ASP A 99 12.05 0.75 -7.14
CA ASP A 99 10.74 1.29 -7.50
C ASP A 99 10.00 0.34 -8.45
N ILE A 100 8.66 0.34 -8.38
CA ILE A 100 7.74 -0.29 -9.32
C ILE A 100 6.94 0.83 -9.98
N HIS A 101 6.99 0.89 -11.31
CA HIS A 101 6.25 1.85 -12.12
C HIS A 101 5.11 1.14 -12.84
N ILE A 102 3.89 1.63 -12.67
CA ILE A 102 2.68 1.14 -13.34
C ILE A 102 2.07 2.34 -14.07
N GLU A 103 2.09 2.31 -15.41
CA GLU A 103 1.81 3.50 -16.22
C GLU A 103 0.83 3.18 -17.34
N PRO A 104 -0.18 4.03 -17.59
CA PRO A 104 -1.03 3.89 -18.77
C PRO A 104 -0.20 4.14 -20.04
N ALA A 105 -0.40 3.29 -21.03
CA ALA A 105 0.06 3.44 -22.41
C ALA A 105 -1.15 3.39 -23.36
N ASP A 106 -0.95 3.61 -24.65
CA ASP A 106 -2.06 3.82 -25.60
C ASP A 106 -3.12 2.70 -25.58
N ASN A 107 -2.69 1.43 -25.56
CA ASN A 107 -3.59 0.26 -25.58
C ASN A 107 -3.29 -0.78 -24.47
N ALA A 108 -2.49 -0.40 -23.47
CA ALA A 108 -2.06 -1.30 -22.41
C ALA A 108 -1.63 -0.52 -21.17
N TYR A 109 -1.36 -1.21 -20.07
CA TYR A 109 -0.61 -0.68 -18.95
C TYR A 109 0.78 -1.29 -18.94
N ARG A 110 1.78 -0.43 -18.85
CA ARG A 110 3.18 -0.85 -18.77
C ARG A 110 3.60 -0.95 -17.32
N ILE A 111 4.26 -2.05 -16.97
CA ILE A 111 4.88 -2.25 -15.66
C ILE A 111 6.40 -2.28 -15.83
N ARG A 112 7.13 -1.51 -15.02
CA ARG A 112 8.60 -1.48 -15.02
C ARG A 112 9.14 -1.52 -13.61
N LEU A 113 10.24 -2.25 -13.41
CA LEU A 113 10.99 -2.29 -12.17
C LEU A 113 12.23 -1.41 -12.31
N ARG A 114 12.56 -0.61 -11.29
CA ARG A 114 13.85 0.07 -11.23
C ARG A 114 14.84 -0.78 -10.43
N ILE A 115 15.82 -1.36 -11.11
CA ILE A 115 16.87 -2.18 -10.51
C ILE A 115 18.19 -1.44 -10.75
N ASP A 116 18.93 -1.16 -9.67
CA ASP A 116 20.21 -0.43 -9.71
C ASP A 116 20.15 0.88 -10.54
N GLY A 117 19.03 1.60 -10.42
CA GLY A 117 18.80 2.86 -11.14
C GLY A 117 18.22 2.73 -12.55
N VAL A 118 18.25 1.54 -13.15
CA VAL A 118 17.81 1.26 -14.53
C VAL A 118 16.40 0.69 -14.56
N LEU A 119 15.59 1.08 -15.55
CA LEU A 119 14.21 0.58 -15.71
C LEU A 119 14.17 -0.67 -16.58
N HIS A 120 13.63 -1.75 -16.03
CA HIS A 120 13.42 -3.04 -16.68
C HIS A 120 11.93 -3.29 -16.90
N PRO A 121 11.48 -3.54 -18.14
CA PRO A 121 10.07 -3.81 -18.41
C PRO A 121 9.67 -5.20 -17.92
N LEU A 122 8.47 -5.29 -17.36
CA LEU A 122 7.72 -6.53 -17.19
C LEU A 122 6.70 -6.67 -18.34
N PRO A 123 6.05 -7.84 -18.51
CA PRO A 123 4.98 -7.99 -19.49
C PRO A 123 3.89 -6.94 -19.29
N ASP A 124 3.49 -6.30 -20.38
CA ASP A 124 2.39 -5.35 -20.38
C ASP A 124 1.08 -6.05 -19.98
N VAL A 125 0.19 -5.29 -19.34
CA VAL A 125 -1.10 -5.77 -18.85
C VAL A 125 -2.24 -5.04 -19.55
N SER A 126 -3.42 -5.66 -19.59
CA SER A 126 -4.58 -5.02 -20.23
C SER A 126 -4.98 -3.73 -19.50
N PRO A 127 -5.62 -2.76 -20.19
CA PRO A 127 -6.08 -1.52 -19.55
C PRO A 127 -6.97 -1.76 -18.33
N ASP A 128 -7.90 -2.71 -18.43
CA ASP A 128 -8.79 -3.12 -17.35
C ASP A 128 -8.04 -3.76 -16.16
N ALA A 129 -6.93 -4.46 -16.41
CA ALA A 129 -6.05 -4.93 -15.34
C ALA A 129 -5.31 -3.77 -14.67
N GLY A 130 -4.79 -2.81 -15.43
CA GLY A 130 -4.11 -1.63 -14.90
C GLY A 130 -4.98 -0.74 -14.00
N VAL A 131 -6.23 -0.51 -14.42
CA VAL A 131 -7.23 0.22 -13.60
C VAL A 131 -7.53 -0.53 -12.30
N ALA A 132 -7.72 -1.86 -12.39
CA ALA A 132 -7.97 -2.68 -11.21
C ALA A 132 -6.78 -2.69 -10.23
N LEU A 133 -5.54 -2.74 -10.74
CA LEU A 133 -4.32 -2.64 -9.94
C LEU A 133 -4.26 -1.30 -9.21
N THR A 134 -4.53 -0.20 -9.92
CA THR A 134 -4.54 1.16 -9.36
C THR A 134 -5.55 1.26 -8.21
N ALA A 135 -6.79 0.81 -8.40
CA ALA A 135 -7.81 0.83 -7.37
C ALA A 135 -7.41 -0.01 -6.14
N ARG A 136 -6.83 -1.20 -6.35
CA ARG A 136 -6.36 -2.06 -5.25
C ARG A 136 -5.22 -1.42 -4.47
N LEU A 137 -4.28 -0.77 -5.17
CA LEU A 137 -3.16 -0.07 -4.56
C LEU A 137 -3.62 1.16 -3.76
N LYS A 138 -4.63 1.89 -4.25
CA LYS A 138 -5.27 2.97 -3.50
C LYS A 138 -5.91 2.49 -2.20
N VAL A 139 -6.60 1.33 -2.22
CA VAL A 139 -7.14 0.71 -0.99
C VAL A 139 -6.02 0.42 0.01
N LEU A 140 -4.91 -0.18 -0.45
CA LEU A 140 -3.79 -0.52 0.43
C LEU A 140 -3.16 0.74 1.05
N GLY A 141 -2.96 1.79 0.24
CA GLY A 141 -2.39 3.06 0.67
C GLY A 141 -3.34 4.01 1.38
N ASN A 142 -4.58 3.60 1.67
CA ASN A 142 -5.63 4.45 2.24
C ASN A 142 -5.88 5.76 1.45
N LEU A 143 -5.84 5.65 0.11
CA LEU A 143 -6.06 6.76 -0.83
C LEU A 143 -7.53 6.80 -1.28
N ASP A 144 -7.98 7.95 -1.78
CA ASP A 144 -9.32 8.10 -2.33
C ASP A 144 -9.41 7.42 -3.71
N ILE A 145 -10.17 6.33 -3.77
CA ILE A 145 -10.39 5.52 -4.96
C ILE A 145 -11.20 6.27 -6.01
N ALA A 146 -12.09 7.17 -5.60
CA ALA A 146 -12.99 7.90 -6.49
C ALA A 146 -12.32 9.14 -7.11
N GLU A 147 -11.29 9.69 -6.47
CA GLU A 147 -10.53 10.81 -7.00
C GLU A 147 -9.44 10.31 -7.95
N HIS A 148 -9.50 10.71 -9.21
CA HIS A 148 -8.55 10.31 -10.26
C HIS A 148 -7.82 11.50 -10.91
N ARG A 149 -8.15 12.73 -10.51
CA ARG A 149 -7.69 13.97 -11.16
C ARG A 149 -6.53 14.62 -10.42
N LEU A 150 -6.43 14.39 -9.11
CA LEU A 150 -5.40 14.95 -8.25
C LEU A 150 -4.32 13.90 -7.93
N PRO A 151 -3.05 14.31 -7.79
CA PRO A 151 -2.03 13.44 -7.24
C PRO A 151 -2.39 13.01 -5.82
N GLN A 152 -2.04 11.78 -5.45
CA GLN A 152 -2.22 11.26 -4.09
C GLN A 152 -1.00 10.47 -3.66
N ASP A 153 -0.60 10.67 -2.41
CA ASP A 153 0.55 10.01 -1.78
C ASP A 153 0.08 9.24 -0.54
N GLY A 154 0.70 8.10 -0.30
CA GLY A 154 0.40 7.28 0.87
C GLY A 154 1.50 6.28 1.15
N GLN A 155 1.25 5.43 2.15
CA GLN A 155 2.12 4.34 2.52
C GLN A 155 1.29 3.13 2.91
N PHE A 156 1.84 1.94 2.72
CA PHE A 156 1.20 0.71 3.17
C PHE A 156 2.23 -0.38 3.44
N THR A 157 1.85 -1.35 4.26
CA THR A 157 2.63 -2.55 4.54
C THR A 157 1.83 -3.78 4.14
N VAL A 158 2.48 -4.73 3.49
CA VAL A 158 1.91 -6.02 3.09
C VAL A 158 2.83 -7.15 3.51
N GLU A 159 2.25 -8.30 3.86
CA GLU A 159 3.05 -9.51 4.02
C GLU A 159 3.30 -10.18 2.67
N LEU A 160 4.57 -10.37 2.34
CA LEU A 160 5.03 -11.02 1.12
C LEU A 160 6.04 -12.11 1.51
N ALA A 161 5.71 -13.37 1.19
CA ALA A 161 6.53 -14.54 1.50
C ALA A 161 6.97 -14.62 2.99
N GLY A 162 6.07 -14.23 3.91
CA GLY A 162 6.32 -14.25 5.36
C GLY A 162 7.10 -13.06 5.91
N ASN A 163 7.43 -12.06 5.08
CA ASN A 163 8.07 -10.83 5.51
C ASN A 163 7.10 -9.65 5.40
N ALA A 164 7.06 -8.80 6.41
CA ALA A 164 6.34 -7.52 6.34
C ALA A 164 7.15 -6.53 5.50
N VAL A 165 6.56 -6.06 4.40
CA VAL A 165 7.22 -5.17 3.44
C VAL A 165 6.42 -3.89 3.29
N SER A 166 7.09 -2.76 3.52
CA SER A 166 6.48 -1.44 3.43
C SER A 166 6.78 -0.78 2.09
N PHE A 167 5.79 -0.07 1.56
CA PHE A 167 5.88 0.70 0.33
C PHE A 167 5.39 2.12 0.55
N ARG A 168 6.05 3.09 -0.09
CA ARG A 168 5.44 4.39 -0.38
C ARG A 168 4.74 4.29 -1.72
N ILE A 169 3.55 4.86 -1.82
CA ILE A 169 2.76 4.92 -3.05
C ILE A 169 2.54 6.37 -3.44
N ALA A 170 2.72 6.66 -4.71
CA ALA A 170 2.32 7.92 -5.32
C ALA A 170 1.49 7.64 -6.57
N THR A 171 0.41 8.40 -6.75
CA THR A 171 -0.47 8.34 -7.93
C THR A 171 -0.50 9.69 -8.63
N LEU A 172 -0.57 9.69 -9.95
CA LEU A 172 -0.62 10.89 -10.78
C LEU A 172 -1.57 10.69 -11.96
N ALA A 173 -2.52 11.60 -12.12
CA ALA A 173 -3.41 11.64 -13.28
C ALA A 173 -2.60 11.80 -14.58
N CYS A 174 -2.81 10.88 -15.53
CA CYS A 174 -2.16 10.87 -16.84
C CYS A 174 -3.21 10.71 -17.96
N ARG A 175 -2.78 10.88 -19.21
CA ARG A 175 -3.62 10.52 -20.35
C ARG A 175 -3.83 9.00 -20.35
N GLY A 176 -5.09 8.56 -20.35
CA GLY A 176 -5.43 7.13 -20.38
C GLY A 176 -5.55 6.45 -19.02
N GLY A 177 -5.40 7.20 -17.91
CA GLY A 177 -5.60 6.68 -16.55
C GLY A 177 -4.60 7.27 -15.56
N GLU A 178 -4.41 6.60 -14.43
CA GLU A 178 -3.45 7.03 -13.42
C GLU A 178 -2.13 6.27 -13.56
N LYS A 179 -1.02 7.01 -13.46
CA LYS A 179 0.30 6.46 -13.20
C LYS A 179 0.44 6.20 -11.71
N VAL A 180 0.94 5.03 -11.35
CA VAL A 180 1.28 4.66 -9.97
C VAL A 180 2.77 4.36 -9.89
N VAL A 181 3.41 4.88 -8.86
CA VAL A 181 4.78 4.53 -8.49
C VAL A 181 4.77 3.99 -7.07
N LEU A 182 5.32 2.80 -6.90
CA LEU A 182 5.58 2.21 -5.59
C LEU A 182 7.08 2.28 -5.34
N ARG A 183 7.47 2.85 -4.21
CA ARG A 183 8.86 2.79 -3.73
C ARG A 183 8.91 1.79 -2.60
N LEU A 184 9.76 0.78 -2.76
CA LEU A 184 10.06 -0.14 -1.69
C LEU A 184 10.76 0.61 -0.55
N LEU A 185 10.20 0.59 0.65
CA LEU A 185 10.88 1.06 1.83
C LEU A 185 11.78 -0.08 2.31
N GLN A 186 13.10 0.13 2.24
CA GLN A 186 14.02 -0.81 2.85
C GLN A 186 13.83 -0.74 4.36
N GLN A 187 13.36 -1.84 4.95
CA GLN A 187 13.54 -2.05 6.37
C GLN A 187 15.04 -2.22 6.60
N VAL A 188 15.65 -1.25 7.27
CA VAL A 188 17.06 -1.33 7.66
C VAL A 188 17.16 -2.35 8.78
N ASN A 189 17.31 -3.63 8.42
CA ASN A 189 17.70 -4.69 9.35
C ASN A 189 19.22 -4.68 9.63
N GLN A 190 19.91 -3.62 9.20
CA GLN A 190 21.35 -3.48 9.35
C GLN A 190 21.65 -2.87 10.72
N ALA A 191 22.60 -3.46 11.45
CA ALA A 191 23.10 -2.85 12.67
C ALA A 191 23.58 -1.43 12.35
N LEU A 192 23.02 -0.44 13.05
CA LEU A 192 23.39 0.98 12.93
C LEU A 192 24.75 1.21 13.62
N ASP A 193 25.80 0.63 13.05
CA ASP A 193 27.17 0.70 13.55
C ASP A 193 28.04 1.53 12.61
N VAL A 194 28.54 2.66 13.12
CA VAL A 194 29.45 3.57 12.41
C VAL A 194 30.70 2.87 11.87
N ASN A 195 31.16 1.80 12.53
CA ASN A 195 32.33 1.03 12.09
C ASN A 195 32.08 0.26 10.78
N THR A 196 30.81 0.05 10.41
CA THR A 196 30.41 -0.73 9.22
C THR A 196 29.99 0.13 8.03
N LEU A 197 30.02 1.46 8.17
CA LEU A 197 29.61 2.42 7.12
C LEU A 197 30.60 2.51 5.93
N GLY A 198 31.74 1.82 6.00
CA GLY A 198 32.76 1.86 4.94
C GLY A 198 33.66 3.10 4.97
N MET A 199 33.67 3.86 6.08
CA MET A 199 34.63 4.94 6.30
C MET A 199 36.04 4.38 6.43
N GLN A 200 37.04 5.10 5.89
CA GLN A 200 38.44 4.79 6.18
C GLN A 200 38.73 5.03 7.67
N PRO A 201 39.69 4.32 8.28
CA PRO A 201 39.97 4.45 9.71
C PRO A 201 40.19 5.90 10.19
N SER A 202 40.89 6.72 9.40
CA SER A 202 41.11 8.14 9.74
C SER A 202 39.81 8.96 9.70
N GLN A 203 38.94 8.70 8.71
CA GLN A 203 37.65 9.38 8.58
C GLN A 203 36.71 9.01 9.73
N LEU A 204 36.73 7.75 10.15
CA LEU A 204 35.94 7.28 11.28
C LEU A 204 36.38 7.97 12.59
N VAL A 205 37.69 8.15 12.79
CA VAL A 205 38.22 8.89 13.95
C VAL A 205 37.76 10.35 13.92
N ASP A 206 37.88 11.02 12.78
CA ASP A 206 37.46 12.42 12.64
C ASP A 206 35.94 12.57 12.85
N PHE A 207 35.16 11.64 12.32
CA PHE A 207 33.71 11.61 12.47
C PHE A 207 33.30 11.37 13.92
N ALA A 208 33.88 10.37 14.59
CA ALA A 208 33.65 10.10 16.00
C ALA A 208 34.02 11.30 16.89
N HIS A 209 35.17 11.95 16.61
CA HIS A 209 35.60 13.14 17.32
C HIS A 209 34.63 14.31 17.14
N ALA A 210 34.08 14.50 15.93
CA ALA A 210 33.08 15.52 15.66
C ALA A 210 31.77 15.26 16.42
N LEU A 211 31.32 14.01 16.50
CA LEU A 211 30.11 13.62 17.25
C LEU A 211 30.25 13.81 18.77
N GLN A 212 31.47 13.73 19.31
CA GLN A 212 31.75 13.94 20.74
C GLN A 212 31.87 15.41 21.15
N GLN A 213 31.79 16.36 20.21
CA GLN A 213 31.85 17.78 20.57
C GLN A 213 30.58 18.18 21.33
N PRO A 214 30.69 18.99 22.42
CA PRO A 214 29.54 19.36 23.25
C PRO A 214 28.51 20.23 22.51
N GLN A 215 28.94 20.91 21.44
CA GLN A 215 28.10 21.71 20.57
C GLN A 215 28.73 21.79 19.18
N GLY A 216 27.89 21.84 18.15
CA GLY A 216 28.33 21.94 16.77
C GLY A 216 27.24 21.58 15.78
N LEU A 217 27.58 21.67 14.48
CA LEU A 217 26.70 21.28 13.39
C LEU A 217 27.43 20.27 12.50
N VAL A 218 26.86 19.08 12.34
CA VAL A 218 27.33 18.05 11.40
C VAL A 218 26.36 18.01 10.23
N LEU A 219 26.86 18.26 9.02
CA LEU A 219 26.06 18.21 7.78
C LEU A 219 26.46 17.00 6.95
N VAL A 220 25.53 16.04 6.81
CA VAL A 220 25.70 14.90 5.92
C VAL A 220 25.03 15.22 4.59
N THR A 221 25.82 15.33 3.52
CA THR A 221 25.35 15.74 2.20
C THR A 221 25.56 14.64 1.16
N GLY A 222 24.81 14.70 0.06
CA GLY A 222 24.85 13.71 -1.01
C GLY A 222 23.51 13.55 -1.71
N PRO A 223 23.48 12.97 -2.93
CA PRO A 223 22.26 12.76 -3.70
C PRO A 223 21.33 11.74 -3.01
N THR A 224 20.10 11.60 -3.51
CA THR A 224 19.16 10.57 -3.02
C THR A 224 19.78 9.17 -3.14
N GLY A 225 19.62 8.34 -2.10
CA GLY A 225 20.19 6.99 -2.06
C GLY A 225 21.66 6.89 -1.68
N SER A 226 22.34 8.00 -1.36
CA SER A 226 23.77 7.98 -0.99
C SER A 226 24.08 7.55 0.46
N GLY A 227 23.11 6.97 1.19
CA GLY A 227 23.33 6.49 2.57
C GLY A 227 23.32 7.55 3.68
N LYS A 228 22.80 8.77 3.43
CA LYS A 228 22.76 9.85 4.44
C LYS A 228 21.97 9.46 5.69
N THR A 229 20.76 8.94 5.51
CA THR A 229 19.87 8.50 6.60
C THR A 229 20.59 7.46 7.45
N VAL A 230 21.13 6.39 6.85
CA VAL A 230 21.86 5.33 7.56
C VAL A 230 23.07 5.88 8.34
N THR A 231 23.81 6.84 7.75
CA THR A 231 24.95 7.49 8.40
C THR A 231 24.52 8.27 9.64
N LEU A 232 23.45 9.09 9.54
CA LEU A 232 22.92 9.87 10.66
C LEU A 232 22.35 8.97 11.75
N TYR A 233 21.58 7.95 11.39
CA TYR A 233 21.02 7.00 12.34
C TYR A 233 22.11 6.22 13.10
N SER A 234 23.20 5.83 12.42
CA SER A 234 24.35 5.20 13.08
C SER A 234 25.07 6.16 14.03
N ALA A 235 25.17 7.44 13.68
CA ALA A 235 25.74 8.46 14.55
C ALA A 235 24.87 8.71 15.80
N LEU A 236 23.55 8.80 15.63
CA LEU A 236 22.62 8.92 16.75
C LEU A 236 22.67 7.70 17.66
N GLN A 237 22.74 6.49 17.09
CA GLN A 237 22.88 5.25 17.85
C GLN A 237 24.19 5.21 18.66
N MET A 238 25.29 5.73 18.11
CA MET A 238 26.56 5.85 18.83
C MET A 238 26.48 6.81 20.04
N LEU A 239 25.67 7.87 19.94
CA LEU A 239 25.45 8.85 21.00
C LEU A 239 24.33 8.46 21.97
N ASN A 240 23.60 7.37 21.71
CA ASN A 240 22.41 6.97 22.46
C ASN A 240 22.80 6.32 23.80
N THR A 241 23.20 7.15 24.75
CA THR A 241 23.54 6.78 26.13
C THR A 241 22.56 7.44 27.11
N ALA A 242 22.46 6.88 28.32
CA ALA A 242 21.47 7.33 29.32
C ALA A 242 21.65 8.79 29.80
N ASP A 243 22.83 9.36 29.60
CA ASP A 243 23.23 10.71 29.98
C ASP A 243 23.00 11.76 28.88
N ILE A 244 22.61 11.35 27.67
CA ILE A 244 22.40 12.24 26.52
C ILE A 244 20.94 12.20 26.09
N ASN A 245 20.27 13.36 26.11
CA ASN A 245 18.92 13.51 25.58
C ASN A 245 18.97 13.82 24.08
N ILE A 246 18.45 12.92 23.24
CA ILE A 246 18.42 13.04 21.79
C ILE A 246 17.00 13.33 21.32
N CYS A 247 16.84 14.28 20.40
CA CYS A 247 15.56 14.57 19.74
C CYS A 247 15.78 14.70 18.23
N SER A 248 14.90 14.12 17.42
CA SER A 248 14.90 14.26 15.96
C SER A 248 13.59 14.89 15.46
N VAL A 249 13.68 15.54 14.30
CA VAL A 249 12.52 15.99 13.51
C VAL A 249 12.73 15.44 12.11
N GLU A 250 11.77 14.63 11.65
CA GLU A 250 11.89 13.84 10.42
C GLU A 250 10.60 13.90 9.60
N ASP A 251 10.72 13.73 8.29
CA ASP A 251 9.61 13.75 7.35
C ASP A 251 9.80 12.72 6.22
N PRO A 252 9.35 11.46 6.40
CA PRO A 252 8.85 10.84 7.64
C PRO A 252 9.99 10.26 8.50
N VAL A 253 9.66 9.70 9.67
CA VAL A 253 10.56 8.82 10.42
C VAL A 253 10.91 7.61 9.53
N GLU A 254 12.22 7.39 9.29
CA GLU A 254 12.69 6.34 8.37
C GLU A 254 12.98 5.01 9.06
N ILE A 255 13.56 5.01 10.27
CA ILE A 255 13.92 3.80 11.03
C ILE A 255 13.43 3.96 12.48
N PRO A 256 12.37 3.26 12.92
CA PRO A 256 11.85 3.36 14.29
C PRO A 256 12.69 2.57 15.32
#